data_AF-A0A6I5VKE4-F1
#
_entry.id   AF-A0A6I5VKE4-F1
#
_cell.length_a   1.000
_cell.length_b   1.000
_cell.length_c   1.000
_cell.angle_alpha   90.00
_cell.angle_beta   90.00
_cell.angle_gamma   90.00
#
_symmetry.space_group_name_H-M   'P 1'
#
loop_
_entity.id
_entity.type
_entity.pdbx_description
1 polymer ?
#
loop_
_entity_poly.entity_id
_entity_poly.type
_entity_poly.pdbx_seq_one_letter_code
_entity_poly.pdbx_strand_id
1 'polypeptide(L)'
;MTDLPTGPGAHGVAGSPADETSGRSIGEVFGDVSRDLTTLLRQEIDLAKAEAKQSATRAGKGAGMYAGAGVAGLLFLVFLSVALWWALGGVIGRGWSGLIVAAIWAIIAAILAMVGRAEMRKINGLPETAETVKKIPPALKGQEPPHTPARRTTMEEPR
;
A
#
# COMPACT_ATOMS: atom_id res chain seq x y z
N MET A 1 -6.80 75.78 -42.55
CA MET A 1 -7.31 75.04 -43.72
C MET A 1 -7.22 73.57 -43.32
N THR A 2 -8.25 72.92 -42.81
CA THR A 2 -9.71 73.08 -42.91
C THR A 2 -10.38 72.38 -41.71
N ASP A 3 -11.27 73.12 -41.06
CA ASP A 3 -12.50 72.79 -40.32
C ASP A 3 -12.71 71.46 -39.55
N LEU A 4 -13.15 71.65 -38.30
CA LEU A 4 -13.98 70.74 -37.51
C LEU A 4 -15.39 70.61 -38.12
N PRO A 5 -16.06 69.47 -37.90
CA PRO A 5 -17.35 69.59 -37.20
C PRO A 5 -17.45 68.68 -35.97
N THR A 6 -17.90 69.30 -34.87
CA THR A 6 -18.41 68.68 -33.65
C THR A 6 -19.81 68.10 -33.89
N GLY A 7 -20.03 66.84 -33.50
CA GLY A 7 -21.36 66.25 -33.34
C GLY A 7 -21.45 65.53 -31.99
N PRO A 8 -22.42 65.87 -31.10
CA PRO A 8 -22.64 65.12 -29.86
C PRO A 8 -23.53 63.90 -30.15
N GLY A 9 -22.88 62.80 -30.54
CA GLY A 9 -23.50 61.49 -30.65
C GLY A 9 -23.45 60.75 -29.32
N ALA A 10 -24.47 60.93 -28.50
CA ALA A 10 -24.77 60.05 -27.39
C ALA A 10 -25.01 58.63 -27.92
N HIS A 11 -24.03 57.75 -27.80
CA HIS A 11 -24.24 56.30 -27.91
C HIS A 11 -24.13 55.70 -26.52
N GLY A 12 -25.25 55.10 -26.13
CA GLY A 12 -25.55 54.68 -24.79
C GLY A 12 -24.53 53.70 -24.22
N VAL A 13 -24.31 53.90 -22.93
CA VAL A 13 -23.92 52.85 -21.99
C VAL A 13 -24.89 51.68 -22.17
N ALA A 14 -24.45 50.62 -22.84
CA ALA A 14 -25.15 49.34 -22.88
C ALA A 14 -24.11 48.24 -22.69
N GLY A 15 -24.19 47.59 -21.52
CA GLY A 15 -23.46 46.37 -21.20
C GLY A 15 -22.11 46.58 -20.52
N SER A 16 -22.10 47.22 -19.34
CA SER A 16 -21.02 46.99 -18.39
C SER A 16 -20.95 45.48 -18.07
N PRO A 17 -19.79 44.81 -18.09
CA PRO A 17 -19.67 43.40 -17.66
C PRO A 17 -19.90 43.22 -16.14
N ALA A 18 -20.44 44.23 -15.46
CA ALA A 18 -20.69 44.26 -14.04
C ALA A 18 -21.99 43.55 -13.61
N ASP A 19 -22.76 42.96 -14.52
CA ASP A 19 -24.04 42.29 -14.23
C ASP A 19 -23.99 40.75 -14.31
N GLU A 20 -22.80 40.14 -14.38
CA GLU A 20 -22.66 38.68 -14.20
C GLU A 20 -22.12 38.28 -12.81
N THR A 21 -21.73 39.26 -11.98
CA THR A 21 -21.12 38.99 -10.66
C THR A 21 -22.06 39.22 -9.48
N SER A 22 -23.27 39.73 -9.72
CA SER A 22 -24.25 40.03 -8.66
C SER A 22 -25.32 38.93 -8.60
N GLY A 23 -25.01 37.82 -7.95
CA GLY A 23 -26.03 36.79 -7.69
C GLY A 23 -25.57 35.35 -7.52
N ARG A 24 -24.26 35.06 -7.47
CA ARG A 24 -23.82 33.68 -7.18
C ARG A 24 -24.22 33.35 -5.73
N SER A 25 -25.13 32.39 -5.59
CA SER A 25 -25.62 31.94 -4.31
C SER A 25 -24.48 31.34 -3.48
N ILE A 26 -24.48 31.55 -2.16
CA ILE A 26 -23.54 30.89 -1.23
C ILE A 26 -23.60 29.36 -1.38
N GLY A 27 -24.76 28.81 -1.76
CA GLY A 27 -24.90 27.38 -2.05
C GLY A 27 -24.15 26.92 -3.31
N GLU A 28 -23.94 27.82 -4.27
CA GLU A 28 -23.24 27.53 -5.52
C GLU A 28 -21.72 27.52 -5.30
N VAL A 29 -21.19 28.49 -4.54
CA VAL A 29 -19.76 28.53 -4.15
C VAL A 29 -19.38 27.32 -3.28
N PHE A 30 -20.25 26.92 -2.34
CA PHE A 30 -20.01 25.73 -1.52
C PHE A 30 -20.09 24.43 -2.34
N GLY A 31 -20.96 24.41 -3.36
CA GLY A 31 -21.06 23.31 -4.32
C GLY A 31 -19.77 23.11 -5.14
N ASP A 32 -19.17 24.21 -5.59
CA ASP A 32 -17.90 24.19 -6.35
C ASP A 32 -16.75 23.69 -5.47
N VAL A 33 -16.59 24.23 -4.25
CA VAL A 33 -15.54 23.77 -3.31
C VAL A 33 -15.71 22.29 -2.95
N SER A 34 -16.94 21.84 -2.71
CA SER A 34 -17.21 20.42 -2.43
C SER A 34 -16.86 19.52 -3.62
N ARG A 35 -17.09 19.99 -4.84
CA ARG A 35 -16.77 19.28 -6.07
C ARG A 35 -15.25 19.24 -6.32
N ASP A 36 -14.54 20.32 -6.01
CA ASP A 36 -13.08 20.40 -6.11
C ASP A 36 -12.40 19.47 -5.10
N LEU A 37 -12.85 19.46 -3.84
CA LEU A 37 -12.36 18.52 -2.81
C LEU A 37 -12.62 17.07 -3.21
N THR A 38 -13.81 16.77 -3.74
CA THR A 38 -14.15 15.44 -4.26
C THR A 38 -13.22 15.03 -5.41
N THR A 39 -12.83 15.99 -6.24
CA THR A 39 -11.92 15.78 -7.37
C THR A 39 -10.50 15.50 -6.89
N LEU A 40 -9.98 16.26 -5.92
CA LEU A 40 -8.66 16.02 -5.32
C LEU A 40 -8.59 14.66 -4.61
N LEU A 41 -9.62 14.30 -3.84
CA LEU A 41 -9.67 12.98 -3.17
C LEU A 41 -9.65 11.83 -4.17
N ARG A 42 -10.38 11.96 -5.29
CA ARG A 42 -10.33 10.96 -6.36
C ARG A 42 -8.95 10.87 -6.98
N GLN A 43 -8.28 11.99 -7.21
CA GLN A 43 -6.91 12.01 -7.75
C GLN A 43 -5.90 11.35 -6.81
N GLU A 44 -5.98 11.61 -5.51
CA GLU A 44 -5.10 10.98 -4.52
C GLU A 44 -5.32 9.46 -4.46
N ILE A 45 -6.59 9.01 -4.54
CA ILE A 45 -6.94 7.59 -4.62
C ILE A 45 -6.42 6.99 -5.93
N ASP A 46 -6.58 7.67 -7.07
CA ASP A 46 -6.12 7.19 -8.36
C ASP A 46 -4.60 7.09 -8.41
N LEU A 47 -3.89 8.05 -7.79
CA LEU A 47 -2.44 8.02 -7.64
C LEU A 47 -1.99 6.88 -6.73
N ALA A 48 -2.58 6.74 -5.55
CA ALA A 48 -2.29 5.65 -4.62
C ALA A 48 -2.55 4.29 -5.26
N LYS A 49 -3.62 4.17 -6.06
CA LYS A 49 -3.94 2.97 -6.83
C LYS A 49 -2.90 2.71 -7.92
N ALA A 50 -2.43 3.73 -8.63
CA ALA A 50 -1.36 3.61 -9.62
C ALA A 50 -0.05 3.15 -8.97
N GLU A 51 0.33 3.74 -7.84
CA GLU A 51 1.54 3.37 -7.10
C GLU A 51 1.45 1.97 -6.50
N ALA A 52 0.29 1.59 -5.96
CA ALA A 52 0.03 0.23 -5.48
C ALA A 52 0.13 -0.79 -6.62
N LYS A 53 -0.45 -0.49 -7.79
CA LYS A 53 -0.35 -1.36 -8.98
C LYS A 53 1.10 -1.48 -9.46
N GLN A 54 1.84 -0.38 -9.50
CA GLN A 54 3.25 -0.39 -9.89
C GLN A 54 4.09 -1.20 -8.90
N SER A 55 3.85 -1.03 -7.59
CA SER A 55 4.51 -1.78 -6.53
C SER A 55 4.19 -3.27 -6.61
N ALA A 56 2.93 -3.64 -6.79
CA ALA A 56 2.49 -5.02 -6.98
C ALA A 56 3.13 -5.64 -8.23
N THR A 57 3.22 -4.90 -9.33
CA THR A 57 3.86 -5.37 -10.56
C THR A 57 5.35 -5.62 -10.35
N ARG A 58 6.06 -4.69 -9.70
CA ARG A 58 7.48 -4.83 -9.40
C ARG A 58 7.75 -5.99 -8.44
N ALA A 59 6.96 -6.10 -7.38
CA ALA A 59 7.03 -7.20 -6.43
C ALA A 59 6.74 -8.55 -7.12
N GLY A 60 5.71 -8.61 -7.97
CA GLY A 60 5.35 -9.80 -8.74
C GLY A 60 6.44 -10.22 -9.73
N LYS A 61 7.05 -9.26 -10.44
CA LYS A 61 8.21 -9.53 -11.31
C LYS A 61 9.40 -10.04 -10.51
N GLY A 62 9.71 -9.41 -9.38
CA GLY A 62 10.78 -9.84 -8.48
C GLY A 62 10.55 -11.26 -7.97
N ALA A 63 9.36 -11.55 -7.45
CA ALA A 63 8.96 -12.87 -6.99
C ALA A 63 9.05 -13.91 -8.12
N GLY A 64 8.58 -13.58 -9.32
CA GLY A 64 8.69 -14.45 -10.50
C GLY A 64 10.14 -14.73 -10.91
N MET A 65 11.01 -13.71 -10.87
CA MET A 65 12.45 -13.88 -11.14
C MET A 65 13.12 -14.77 -10.09
N TYR A 66 12.81 -14.61 -8.80
CA TYR A 66 13.33 -15.48 -7.75
C TYR A 66 12.80 -16.92 -7.86
N ALA A 67 11.53 -17.11 -8.20
CA ALA A 67 10.97 -18.43 -8.46
C ALA A 67 11.69 -19.11 -9.65
N GLY A 68 11.85 -18.39 -10.75
CA GLY A 68 12.60 -18.86 -11.92
C GLY A 68 14.06 -19.19 -11.60
N ALA A 69 14.74 -18.32 -10.84
CA ALA A 69 16.11 -18.57 -10.38
C ALA A 69 16.19 -19.81 -9.48
N GLY A 70 15.20 -20.05 -8.63
CA GLY A 70 15.11 -21.26 -7.82
C GLY A 70 15.01 -22.53 -8.67
N VAL A 71 14.14 -22.53 -9.68
CA VAL A 71 14.00 -23.67 -10.62
C VAL A 71 15.28 -23.87 -11.45
N ALA A 72 15.83 -22.80 -12.01
CA ALA A 72 17.07 -22.85 -12.78
C ALA A 72 18.25 -23.32 -11.94
N GLY A 73 18.36 -22.84 -10.70
CA GLY A 73 19.36 -23.27 -9.72
C GLY A 73 19.23 -24.75 -9.37
N LEU A 74 18.00 -25.24 -9.16
CA LEU A 74 17.75 -26.67 -8.92
C LEU A 74 18.21 -27.53 -10.10
N LEU A 75 17.83 -27.16 -11.34
CA LEU A 75 18.25 -27.89 -12.53
C LEU A 75 19.76 -27.86 -12.71
N PHE A 76 20.39 -26.71 -12.51
CA PHE A 76 21.85 -26.57 -12.54
C PHE A 76 22.52 -27.52 -11.54
N LEU A 77 22.04 -27.58 -10.30
CA LEU A 77 22.58 -28.47 -9.27
C LEU A 77 22.41 -29.96 -9.62
N VAL A 78 21.27 -30.35 -10.23
CA VAL A 78 21.07 -31.71 -10.73
C VAL A 78 22.08 -32.06 -11.81
N PHE A 79 22.22 -31.22 -12.85
CA PHE A 79 23.18 -31.47 -13.93
C PHE A 79 24.63 -31.45 -13.44
N LEU A 80 24.97 -30.53 -12.53
CA LEU A 80 26.28 -30.47 -11.90
C LEU A 80 26.58 -31.77 -11.13
N SER A 81 25.59 -32.32 -10.42
CA SER A 81 25.73 -33.58 -9.69
C SER A 81 25.97 -34.76 -10.62
N VAL A 82 25.24 -34.83 -11.74
CA VAL A 82 25.42 -35.87 -12.77
C VAL A 82 26.79 -35.74 -13.42
N ALA A 83 27.22 -34.53 -13.75
CA ALA A 83 28.54 -34.26 -14.32
C ALA A 83 29.65 -34.66 -13.35
N LEU A 84 29.53 -34.31 -12.07
CA LEU A 84 30.48 -34.68 -11.04
C LEU A 84 30.55 -36.21 -10.85
N TRP A 85 29.39 -36.87 -10.79
CA TRP A 85 29.33 -38.33 -10.73
C TRP A 85 30.05 -38.94 -11.93
N TRP A 86 29.76 -38.50 -13.16
CA TRP A 86 30.42 -39.01 -14.36
C TRP A 86 31.93 -38.77 -14.35
N ALA A 87 32.38 -37.59 -13.94
CA ALA A 87 33.80 -37.24 -13.85
C ALA A 87 34.54 -38.14 -12.86
N LEU A 88 34.02 -38.32 -11.64
CA LEU A 88 34.61 -39.22 -10.64
C LEU A 88 34.49 -40.69 -11.10
N GLY A 89 33.43 -41.03 -11.82
CA GLY A 89 33.14 -42.38 -12.28
C GLY A 89 34.24 -42.97 -13.16
N GLY A 90 34.94 -42.11 -13.91
CA GLY A 90 36.10 -42.51 -14.72
C GLY A 90 37.38 -42.77 -13.91
N VAL A 91 37.47 -42.27 -12.67
CA VAL A 91 38.68 -42.36 -11.84
C VAL A 91 38.56 -43.46 -10.79
N ILE A 92 37.42 -43.52 -10.09
CA ILE A 92 37.23 -44.41 -8.92
C ILE A 92 36.06 -45.39 -9.09
N GLY A 93 35.43 -45.40 -10.27
CA GLY A 93 34.26 -46.23 -10.55
C GLY A 93 32.94 -45.55 -10.17
N ARG A 94 31.89 -45.86 -10.95
CA ARG A 94 30.58 -45.20 -10.84
C ARG A 94 29.88 -45.45 -9.50
N GLY A 95 30.07 -46.61 -8.87
CA GLY A 95 29.47 -46.91 -7.56
C GLY A 95 29.98 -45.98 -6.46
N TRP A 96 31.30 -45.90 -6.28
CA TRP A 96 31.93 -45.05 -5.26
C TRP A 96 31.72 -43.56 -5.52
N SER A 97 31.68 -43.17 -6.80
CA SER A 97 31.37 -41.79 -7.19
C SER A 97 29.99 -41.36 -6.73
N GLY A 98 28.99 -42.22 -6.88
CA GLY A 98 27.63 -41.97 -6.40
C GLY A 98 27.58 -41.76 -4.89
N LEU A 99 28.32 -42.57 -4.12
CA LEU A 99 28.39 -42.43 -2.66
C LEU A 99 29.04 -41.10 -2.24
N ILE A 100 30.09 -40.65 -2.92
CA ILE A 100 30.74 -39.37 -2.63
C ILE A 100 29.80 -38.21 -2.94
N VAL A 101 29.13 -38.22 -4.10
CA VAL A 101 28.18 -37.17 -4.47
C VAL A 101 27.01 -37.13 -3.48
N ALA A 102 26.51 -38.30 -3.04
CA ALA A 102 25.48 -38.40 -2.02
C ALA A 102 25.95 -37.84 -0.67
N ALA A 103 27.18 -38.14 -0.24
CA ALA A 103 27.75 -37.62 0.99
C ALA A 103 27.89 -36.09 0.96
N ILE A 104 28.32 -35.51 -0.18
CA ILE A 104 28.38 -34.05 -0.37
C ILE A 104 26.98 -33.43 -0.17
N TRP A 105 25.95 -33.99 -0.82
CA TRP A 105 24.58 -33.50 -0.67
C TRP A 105 24.03 -33.67 0.74
N ALA A 106 24.36 -34.77 1.43
CA ALA A 106 23.96 -34.97 2.82
C ALA A 106 24.54 -33.88 3.75
N ILE A 107 25.81 -33.51 3.55
CA ILE A 107 26.46 -32.43 4.30
C ILE A 107 25.78 -31.09 4.01
N ILE A 108 25.57 -30.76 2.73
CA ILE A 108 24.89 -29.52 2.32
C ILE A 108 23.49 -29.45 2.94
N ALA A 109 22.70 -30.54 2.86
CA ALA A 109 21.36 -30.62 3.43
C ALA A 109 21.36 -30.42 4.94
N ALA A 110 22.30 -31.05 5.66
CA ALA A 110 22.44 -30.87 7.11
C ALA A 110 22.71 -29.39 7.46
N ILE A 111 23.63 -28.73 6.75
CA ILE A 111 23.94 -27.30 6.96
C ILE A 111 22.71 -26.43 6.69
N LEU A 112 22.04 -26.63 5.55
CA LEU A 112 20.84 -25.86 5.20
C LEU A 112 19.72 -26.06 6.22
N ALA A 113 19.50 -27.28 6.70
CA ALA A 113 18.51 -27.57 7.73
C ALA A 113 18.84 -26.86 9.05
N MET A 114 20.12 -26.85 9.46
CA MET A 114 20.56 -26.16 10.67
C MET A 114 20.39 -24.64 10.55
N VAL A 115 20.81 -24.04 9.44
CA VAL A 115 20.69 -22.59 9.19
C VAL A 115 19.21 -22.19 9.07
N GLY A 116 18.42 -22.93 8.29
CA GLY A 116 16.99 -22.69 8.16
C GLY A 116 16.26 -22.79 9.49
N ARG A 117 16.61 -23.78 10.32
CA ARG A 117 16.07 -23.90 11.68
C ARG A 117 16.48 -22.71 12.55
N ALA A 118 17.72 -22.25 12.47
CA ALA A 118 18.20 -21.09 13.21
C ALA A 118 17.44 -19.80 12.81
N GLU A 119 17.19 -19.60 11.52
CA GLU A 119 16.47 -18.43 11.02
C GLU A 119 14.98 -18.46 11.41
N MET A 120 14.32 -19.61 11.28
CA MET A 120 12.93 -19.77 11.71
C MET A 120 12.75 -19.53 13.22
N ARG A 121 13.75 -19.83 14.04
CA ARG A 121 13.73 -19.52 15.47
C ARG A 121 13.78 -18.02 15.76
N LYS A 122 14.41 -17.21 14.90
CA LYS A 122 14.41 -15.74 15.04
C LYS A 122 13.04 -15.16 14.73
N ILE A 123 12.34 -15.71 13.72
CA ILE A 123 11.00 -15.26 13.33
C ILE A 123 9.96 -15.61 14.41
N ASN A 124 10.11 -16.76 15.09
CA ASN A 124 9.27 -17.15 16.23
C ASN A 124 9.51 -16.33 17.52
N GLY A 125 10.39 -15.31 17.52
CA GLY A 125 10.57 -14.35 18.61
C GLY A 125 9.58 -13.17 18.59
N LEU A 126 8.61 -13.15 17.67
CA LEU A 126 7.55 -12.13 17.54
C LEU A 126 6.17 -12.45 18.22
N PRO A 127 5.99 -13.41 19.16
CA PRO A 127 4.66 -13.73 19.69
C PRO A 127 4.09 -12.65 20.64
N GLU A 128 4.90 -11.73 21.16
CA GLU A 128 4.45 -10.64 22.05
C GLU A 128 3.43 -9.70 21.36
N THR A 129 3.57 -9.47 20.05
CA THR A 129 2.68 -8.55 19.32
C THR A 129 1.35 -9.22 18.95
N ALA A 130 1.35 -10.53 18.68
CA ALA A 130 0.14 -11.30 18.39
C ALA A 130 -0.72 -11.55 19.64
N GLU A 131 -0.11 -11.70 20.81
CA GLU A 131 -0.84 -11.74 22.08
C GLU A 131 -1.40 -10.37 22.48
N THR A 132 -0.71 -9.26 22.17
CA THR A 132 -1.19 -7.91 22.43
C THR A 132 -2.46 -7.58 21.61
N VAL A 133 -2.55 -8.04 20.36
CA VAL A 133 -3.78 -7.91 19.52
C VAL A 133 -4.94 -8.74 20.07
N LYS A 134 -4.66 -9.88 20.73
CA LYS A 134 -5.68 -10.69 21.41
C LYS A 134 -6.10 -10.13 22.78
N LYS A 135 -5.30 -9.23 23.37
CA LYS A 135 -5.58 -8.56 24.66
C LYS A 135 -6.34 -7.24 24.52
N ILE A 136 -6.80 -6.87 23.32
CA ILE A 136 -7.67 -5.69 23.14
C ILE A 136 -9.00 -5.97 23.86
N PRO A 137 -9.30 -5.32 25.01
CA PRO A 137 -10.52 -5.59 25.77
C PRO A 137 -11.74 -5.13 24.98
N PRO A 138 -12.91 -5.78 25.12
CA PRO A 138 -14.16 -5.35 24.48
C PRO A 138 -14.63 -3.95 24.92
N ALA A 139 -13.95 -3.30 25.87
CA ALA A 139 -14.21 -1.94 26.33
C ALA A 139 -13.97 -0.84 25.27
N LEU A 140 -13.30 -1.15 24.14
CA LEU A 140 -13.16 -0.23 23.00
C LEU A 140 -14.36 -0.28 22.02
N LYS A 141 -15.37 -1.12 22.28
CA LYS A 141 -16.71 -0.92 21.72
C LYS A 141 -17.47 0.00 22.67
N GLY A 142 -17.58 1.26 22.26
CA GLY A 142 -18.11 2.37 23.05
C GLY A 142 -19.33 2.01 23.88
N GLN A 143 -19.17 2.13 25.19
CA GLN A 143 -20.27 2.52 26.05
C GLN A 143 -20.17 4.03 26.21
N GLU A 144 -20.84 4.76 25.32
CA GLU A 144 -21.27 6.11 25.67
C GLU A 144 -22.32 5.95 26.77
N PRO A 145 -22.05 6.40 28.02
CA PRO A 145 -23.08 6.40 29.04
C PRO A 145 -24.24 7.31 28.58
N PRO A 146 -25.50 6.91 28.75
CA PRO A 146 -26.63 7.77 28.40
C PRO A 146 -26.51 9.09 29.14
N HIS A 147 -26.39 10.19 28.38
CA HIS A 147 -26.55 11.53 28.91
C HIS A 147 -27.96 11.65 29.49
N THR A 148 -28.08 11.49 30.81
CA THR A 148 -29.29 11.85 31.53
C THR A 148 -29.35 13.37 31.57
N PRO A 149 -30.28 14.03 30.88
CA PRO A 149 -30.41 15.48 31.02
C PRO A 149 -30.82 15.79 32.46
N ALA A 150 -30.10 16.74 33.06
CA ALA A 150 -30.35 17.26 34.40
C ALA A 150 -31.83 17.60 34.58
N ARG A 151 -32.50 16.89 35.49
CA ARG A 151 -33.85 17.23 35.93
C ARG A 151 -33.78 18.53 36.73
N ARG A 152 -34.11 19.63 36.06
CA ARG A 152 -34.44 20.91 36.68
C ARG A 152 -35.82 20.77 37.32
N THR A 153 -35.88 20.60 38.63
CA THR A 153 -37.07 20.79 39.47
C THR A 153 -36.63 21.66 40.64
N THR A 154 -36.78 22.99 40.54
CA THR A 154 -37.93 23.75 41.08
C THR A 154 -38.18 23.47 42.56
N MET A 155 -37.77 24.45 43.37
CA MET A 155 -38.45 24.99 44.55
C MET A 155 -39.32 24.03 45.37
N GLU A 156 -38.93 23.80 46.62
CA GLU A 156 -39.84 23.95 47.76
C GLU A 156 -39.03 24.24 49.03
N GLU A 157 -39.29 25.43 49.55
CA GLU A 157 -38.87 25.98 50.83
C GLU A 157 -39.91 25.56 51.89
N PRO A 158 -39.49 25.10 53.09
CA PRO A 158 -40.36 25.17 54.25
C PRO A 158 -39.73 26.01 55.37
N ARG A 159 -40.53 27.01 55.76
CA ARG A 159 -40.49 27.94 56.90
C ARG A 159 -39.76 27.49 58.17
#